data_AF-A0A8J4DV44-F1
#
_entry.id   AF-A0A8J4DV44-F1
#
_cell.length_a   1.000
_cell.length_b   1.000
_cell.length_c   1.000
_cell.angle_alpha   90.00
_cell.angle_beta   90.00
_cell.angle_gamma   90.00
#
_symmetry.space_group_name_H-M   'P 1'
#
loop_
_entity.id
_entity.type
_entity.pdbx_description
1 polymer ?
#
loop_
_entity_poly.entity_id
_entity_poly.type
_entity_poly.pdbx_seq_one_letter_code
_entity_poly.pdbx_strand_id
1 'polypeptide(L)'
;MWVETREHWWNGLWGTGSRRDVWLRYNPAGLWEIEARRAGRSSLGEFATEVEARDTLAQLVTGEGWRRLDELTQTQNPGGRSSQPRSSVTFGGSHP
;
A
#
# COMPACT_ATOMS: atom_id res chain seq x y z
N MET A 1 -5.64 -8.90 -15.64
CA MET A 1 -4.38 -8.16 -15.49
C MET A 1 -4.59 -7.15 -14.38
N TRP A 2 -3.84 -7.24 -13.29
CA TRP A 2 -4.04 -6.45 -12.07
C TRP A 2 -3.25 -5.14 -12.15
N VAL A 3 -3.79 -4.08 -11.58
CA VAL A 3 -3.11 -2.80 -11.41
C VAL A 3 -2.12 -2.92 -10.23
N GLU A 4 -0.87 -2.52 -10.45
CA GLU A 4 0.21 -2.59 -9.45
C GLU A 4 0.27 -1.29 -8.65
N THR A 5 0.07 -1.33 -7.34
CA THR A 5 0.26 -0.15 -6.50
C THR A 5 1.76 0.08 -6.28
N ARG A 6 2.24 1.24 -6.72
CA ARG A 6 3.65 1.63 -6.62
C ARG A 6 3.90 2.43 -5.35
N GLU A 7 2.97 3.32 -4.99
CA GLU A 7 3.07 4.15 -3.80
C GLU A 7 1.70 4.36 -3.14
N HIS A 8 1.73 4.54 -1.82
CA HIS A 8 0.60 4.93 -0.99
C HIS A 8 1.04 6.03 -0.01
N TRP A 9 0.37 7.16 -0.08
CA TRP A 9 0.56 8.32 0.78
C TRP A 9 -0.67 8.54 1.66
N TRP A 10 -0.44 8.90 2.92
CA TRP A 10 -1.50 9.26 3.86
C TRP A 10 -1.13 10.55 4.59
N ASN A 11 -2.10 11.44 4.76
CA ASN A 11 -1.89 12.76 5.33
C ASN A 11 -1.63 12.81 6.85
N GLY A 12 -1.51 11.67 7.54
CA GLY A 12 -1.12 11.60 8.95
C GLY A 12 -2.15 12.16 9.95
N LEU A 13 -3.29 12.67 9.49
CA LEU A 13 -4.33 13.25 10.34
C LEU A 13 -5.29 12.15 10.81
N TRP A 14 -5.52 12.13 12.13
CA TRP A 14 -6.51 11.28 12.78
C TRP A 14 -7.79 12.08 13.03
N GLY A 15 -8.86 11.76 12.31
CA GLY A 15 -10.17 12.42 12.42
C GLY A 15 -11.08 12.00 11.27
N THR A 16 -12.34 11.69 11.57
CA THR A 16 -13.31 11.01 10.70
C THR A 16 -13.59 11.71 9.35
N GLY A 17 -13.34 13.04 9.26
CA GLY A 17 -13.50 13.82 8.02
C GLY A 17 -12.19 14.35 7.42
N SER A 18 -11.05 14.11 8.08
CA SER A 18 -9.76 14.70 7.71
C SER A 18 -8.82 13.72 7.03
N ARG A 19 -9.11 12.42 7.09
CA ARG A 19 -8.27 11.39 6.47
C ARG A 19 -8.25 11.55 4.94
N ARG A 20 -7.04 11.65 4.41
CA ARG A 20 -6.76 11.67 2.97
C ARG A 20 -5.70 10.64 2.65
N ASP A 21 -5.98 9.83 1.65
CA ASP A 21 -5.08 8.81 1.14
C ASP A 21 -4.90 9.06 -0.36
N VAL A 22 -3.68 8.89 -0.87
CA VAL A 22 -3.38 8.99 -2.29
C VAL A 22 -2.56 7.78 -2.71
N TRP A 23 -2.97 7.08 -3.76
CA TRP A 23 -2.27 5.94 -4.33
C TRP A 23 -1.75 6.27 -5.71
N LEU A 24 -0.51 5.90 -5.99
CA LEU A 24 0.05 5.84 -7.33
C LEU A 24 0.09 4.38 -7.77
N ARG A 25 -0.48 4.09 -8.93
CA ARG A 25 -0.53 2.75 -9.49
C ARG A 25 -0.12 2.71 -10.94
N TYR A 26 0.38 1.55 -11.36
CA TYR A 26 0.73 1.27 -12.75
C TYR A 26 -0.21 0.20 -13.32
N ASN A 27 -0.90 0.57 -14.38
CA ASN A 27 -1.75 -0.33 -15.13
C ASN A 27 -0.90 -1.09 -16.17
N PRO A 28 -1.03 -2.42 -16.28
CA PRO A 28 -0.33 -3.20 -17.29
C PRO A 28 -0.67 -2.82 -18.74
N ALA A 29 -1.72 -2.03 -18.96
CA ALA A 29 -2.01 -1.38 -20.25
C ALA A 29 -1.01 -0.24 -20.60
N GLY A 30 -0.05 0.07 -19.73
CA GLY A 30 0.96 1.11 -19.95
C GLY A 30 0.57 2.48 -19.40
N LEU A 31 -0.49 2.56 -18.59
CA LEU A 31 -0.99 3.81 -18.02
C LEU A 31 -0.63 3.93 -16.53
N TRP A 32 -0.49 5.17 -16.07
CA TRP A 32 -0.30 5.51 -14.67
C TRP A 32 -1.61 6.01 -14.08
N GLU A 33 -1.98 5.52 -12.92
CA GLU A 33 -3.24 5.85 -12.25
C GLU A 33 -2.95 6.49 -10.90
N ILE A 34 -3.64 7.60 -10.60
CA ILE A 34 -3.64 8.21 -9.28
C ILE A 34 -5.04 8.16 -8.71
N GLU A 35 -5.18 7.48 -7.58
CA GLU A 35 -6.42 7.51 -6.81
C GLU A 35 -6.22 8.40 -5.58
N ALA A 36 -7.00 9.47 -5.48
CA ALA A 36 -7.06 10.32 -4.30
C ALA A 36 -8.38 10.07 -3.56
N ARG A 37 -8.31 9.67 -2.29
CA ARG A 37 -9.47 9.48 -1.43
C ARG A 37 -9.48 10.51 -0.31
N ARG A 38 -10.62 11.21 -0.18
CA ARG A 38 -10.86 12.20 0.87
C ARG A 38 -12.26 12.01 1.42
N ALA A 39 -12.36 11.74 2.72
CA ALA A 39 -13.63 11.70 3.46
C ALA A 39 -14.76 10.93 2.73
N GLY A 40 -14.44 9.75 2.19
CA GLY A 40 -15.40 8.87 1.50
C GLY A 40 -15.59 9.14 0.00
N ARG A 41 -15.01 10.21 -0.57
CA ARG A 41 -14.96 10.43 -2.01
C ARG A 41 -13.63 9.95 -2.57
N SER A 42 -13.66 9.20 -3.67
CA SER A 42 -12.49 8.85 -4.48
C SER A 42 -12.48 9.66 -5.77
N SER A 43 -11.30 10.03 -6.23
CA SER A 43 -11.06 10.66 -7.52
C SER A 43 -9.92 9.90 -8.18
N LEU A 44 -10.14 9.45 -9.41
CA LEU A 44 -9.18 8.72 -10.21
C LEU A 44 -8.71 9.61 -11.36
N GLY A 45 -7.40 9.73 -11.54
CA GLY A 45 -6.76 10.37 -12.69
C GLY A 45 -5.86 9.37 -13.41
N GLU A 46 -5.89 9.37 -14.73
CA GLU A 46 -5.08 8.51 -15.58
C GLU A 46 -4.08 9.35 -16.37
N PHE A 47 -2.84 8.88 -16.46
CA PHE A 47 -1.72 9.57 -17.09
C PHE A 47 -0.98 8.63 -18.01
N ALA A 48 -0.49 9.16 -19.14
CA ALA A 48 0.27 8.38 -20.10
C ALA A 48 1.70 8.12 -19.62
N THR A 49 2.26 9.04 -18.82
CA THR A 49 3.64 8.96 -18.37
C THR A 49 3.76 8.98 -16.85
N GLU A 50 4.83 8.33 -16.35
CA GLU A 50 5.17 8.30 -14.94
C GLU A 50 5.49 9.70 -14.41
N VAL A 51 6.09 10.54 -15.24
CA VAL A 51 6.50 11.90 -14.88
C VAL A 51 5.27 12.78 -14.61
N GLU A 52 4.28 12.76 -15.50
CA GLU A 52 3.02 13.51 -15.31
C GLU A 52 2.25 13.04 -14.08
N ALA A 53 2.22 11.72 -13.86
CA ALA A 53 1.62 11.16 -12.67
C ALA A 53 2.36 11.64 -11.41
N ARG A 54 3.70 11.56 -11.38
CA ARG A 54 4.48 12.02 -10.23
C ARG A 54 4.34 13.50 -9.95
N ASP A 55 4.27 14.35 -10.98
CA ASP A 55 4.04 15.78 -10.81
C ASP A 55 2.66 16.03 -10.17
N THR A 56 1.62 15.37 -10.69
CA THR A 56 0.27 15.46 -10.10
C THR A 56 0.22 14.93 -8.68
N LEU A 57 0.92 13.82 -8.40
CA LEU A 57 1.04 13.26 -7.07
C LEU A 57 1.68 14.26 -6.10
N ALA A 58 2.76 14.93 -6.52
CA ALA A 58 3.42 15.95 -5.71
C ALA A 58 2.49 17.15 -5.42
N GLN A 59 1.65 17.54 -6.39
CA GLN A 59 0.64 18.58 -6.17
C GLN A 59 -0.46 18.15 -5.18
N LEU A 60 -0.85 16.87 -5.20
CA LEU A 60 -1.87 16.32 -4.30
C LEU A 60 -1.34 16.11 -2.87
N VAL A 61 -0.09 15.66 -2.75
CA VAL A 61 0.63 15.41 -1.50
C VAL A 61 1.37 16.69 -1.07
N THR A 62 0.64 17.80 -1.01
CA THR A 62 1.17 19.11 -0.62
C THR A 62 0.82 19.43 0.84
N GLY A 63 1.73 20.12 1.53
CA GLY A 63 1.60 20.52 2.94
C GLY A 63 2.29 19.56 3.93
N GLU A 64 2.21 19.89 5.22
CA GLU A 64 2.85 19.12 6.29
C GLU A 64 2.02 17.90 6.73
N GLY A 65 2.71 16.83 7.13
CA GLY A 65 2.08 15.66 7.75
C GLY A 65 1.82 14.46 6.84
N TRP A 66 2.04 14.59 5.52
CA TRP A 66 1.98 13.44 4.61
C TRP A 66 3.10 12.43 4.89
N ARG A 67 2.72 11.15 4.89
CA ARG A 67 3.60 10.02 5.17
C ARG A 67 3.40 8.96 4.10
N ARG A 68 4.51 8.41 3.62
CA ARG A 68 4.48 7.25 2.73
C ARG A 68 4.23 5.99 3.54
N LEU A 69 3.17 5.26 3.21
CA LEU A 69 2.76 4.04 3.90
C LEU A 69 3.43 2.78 3.36
N ASP A 70 4.00 2.79 2.15
CA ASP A 70 4.77 1.63 1.67
C ASP A 70 5.99 1.36 2.55
N GLU A 71 6.63 2.42 3.04
CA GLU A 71 7.78 2.36 3.95
C GLU A 71 7.38 1.86 5.35
N LEU A 72 6.17 2.24 5.81
CA LEU A 72 5.61 1.80 7.08
C LEU A 72 5.05 0.37 7.01
N THR A 73 4.57 -0.07 5.85
CA THR A 73 4.10 -1.45 5.63
C THR A 73 5.28 -2.42 5.54
N GLN A 74 6.45 -1.95 5.10
CA GLN A 74 7.68 -2.75 5.11
C GLN A 74 8.25 -2.92 6.53
N THR A 75 8.00 -1.98 7.45
CA THR A 75 8.41 -2.07 8.86
C THR A 75 7.37 -2.76 9.76
N GLN A 76 6.09 -2.84 9.36
CA GLN A 76 5.02 -3.46 10.15
C GLN A 76 4.65 -4.90 9.74
N ASN A 77 5.60 -5.65 9.17
CA ASN A 77 5.43 -7.09 8.97
C ASN A 77 6.50 -7.96 9.66
N PRO A 78 6.38 -8.24 10.96
CA PRO A 78 6.94 -9.45 11.58
C PRO A 78 5.99 -10.66 11.46
N GLY A 79 4.95 -10.59 10.63
CA GLY A 79 3.84 -11.56 10.56
C GLY A 79 3.74 -12.35 9.26
N GLY A 80 4.81 -12.37 8.44
CA GLY A 80 4.90 -13.27 7.29
C GLY A 80 4.77 -14.70 7.78
N ARG A 81 3.61 -15.32 7.51
CA ARG A 81 3.34 -16.74 7.76
C ARG A 81 4.50 -17.57 7.23
N SER A 82 5.41 -17.93 8.12
CA SER A 82 6.25 -19.09 7.95
C SER A 82 5.35 -20.28 8.19
N SER A 83 4.94 -20.89 7.10
CA SER A 83 4.38 -22.23 7.01
C SER A 83 4.90 -23.10 8.14
N GLN A 84 4.02 -23.60 9.00
CA GLN A 84 4.34 -24.82 9.73
C GLN A 84 4.60 -25.90 8.68
N PRO A 85 5.79 -26.53 8.60
CA PRO A 85 5.79 -27.91 8.19
C PRO A 85 5.10 -28.69 9.31
N ARG A 86 3.98 -29.35 8.97
CA ARG A 86 3.47 -30.46 9.78
C ARG A 86 4.55 -31.54 9.78
N SER A 87 5.46 -31.46 10.73
CA SER A 87 6.31 -32.59 11.09
C SER A 87 5.49 -33.45 12.06
N SER A 88 4.70 -34.35 11.50
CA SER A 88 4.30 -35.56 12.21
C SER A 88 5.56 -36.34 12.57
N VAL A 89 6.07 -36.14 13.78
CA VAL A 89 7.09 -37.03 14.35
C VAL A 89 6.37 -37.95 15.34
N THR A 90 6.18 -39.18 14.89
CA THR A 90 5.85 -40.35 15.69
C THR A 90 6.96 -40.54 16.74
N PHE A 91 6.64 -40.38 18.03
CA PHE A 91 7.52 -40.89 19.09
C PHE A 91 7.10 -42.32 19.42
N GLY A 92 7.94 -43.27 19.00
CA GLY A 92 7.91 -44.66 19.46
C GLY A 92 8.94 -44.88 20.57
N GLY A 93 8.51 -45.60 21.62
CA GLY A 93 9.31 -46.29 22.65
C GLY A 93 9.94 -45.42 23.74
N SER A 94 10.24 -45.88 24.96
CA SER A 94 9.97 -47.09 25.73
C SER A 94 10.68 -46.91 27.10
N HIS A 95 10.04 -47.33 28.20
CA HIS A 95 10.61 -47.69 29.52
C HIS A 95 11.35 -46.57 30.32
N PRO A 96 11.58 -46.70 31.65
CA PRO A 96 11.87 -47.89 32.46
C PRO A 96 10.66 -48.73 32.92
#